data_AF-A0A9N9MME3-F1
#
_entry.id   AF-A0A9N9MME3-F1
#
_cell.length_a   1.000
_cell.length_b   1.000
_cell.length_c   1.000
_cell.angle_alpha   90.00
_cell.angle_beta   90.00
_cell.angle_gamma   90.00
#
_symmetry.space_group_name_H-M   'P 1'
#
loop_
_entity.id
_entity.type
_entity.pdbx_description
1 polymer ?
#
loop_
_entity_poly.entity_id
_entity_poly.type
_entity_poly.pdbx_seq_one_letter_code
_entity_poly.pdbx_strand_id
1 'polypeptide(L)'
;MASTKFRTAITTCTVATAAFFGGKYYERHNLPHRVNLSYYPALPVFGTVEAASLIPSETTVAKPNSSRISQIMKYGFPSLDSVISYNDFVISYDKRNRVAHWVFEHLTEESVRKNDEVDRSKCNFVEDKSIHPYFRSYNSDYKRSGYDRGHLAAAGNHKTCQKHVEETFYLSNMAPQVGKGFNRDSWNRLEKYVRKLTRTYPNVYCCTGPLYLPQREHNGKMYVRYEVIGASHVAVPTHFYKIVVGETKDGNLEMESYVMPNTAIDDNVPLTSFQVAPDVVERAAGLLFFDNVAKNRIHKINGKKT
;
A
#
# COMPACT_ATOMS: atom_id res chain seq x y z
N MET A 1 -50.70 17.81 15.21
CA MET A 1 -49.48 17.30 15.91
C MET A 1 -48.21 17.69 15.14
N ALA A 2 -47.81 18.96 15.20
CA ALA A 2 -46.58 19.46 14.56
C ALA A 2 -45.97 20.59 15.40
N SER A 3 -45.37 20.27 16.54
CA SER A 3 -44.73 21.29 17.41
C SER A 3 -43.47 20.80 18.14
N THR A 4 -43.23 19.48 18.21
CA THR A 4 -42.17 18.94 19.07
C THR A 4 -40.80 18.79 18.38
N LYS A 5 -40.72 18.74 17.04
CA LYS A 5 -39.45 18.50 16.32
C LYS A 5 -38.58 19.75 16.09
N PHE A 6 -39.15 20.96 16.17
CA PHE A 6 -38.40 22.20 15.90
C PHE A 6 -37.59 22.69 17.10
N ARG A 7 -38.02 22.36 18.33
CA ARG A 7 -37.32 22.79 19.56
C ARG A 7 -35.99 22.06 19.75
N THR A 8 -35.92 20.76 19.43
CA THR A 8 -34.71 19.95 19.66
C THR A 8 -33.52 20.34 18.78
N ALA A 9 -33.77 20.76 17.53
CA ALA A 9 -32.71 21.19 16.60
C ALA A 9 -32.10 22.56 16.96
N ILE A 10 -32.90 23.47 17.53
CA ILE A 10 -32.42 24.78 17.99
C ILE A 10 -31.59 24.62 19.27
N THR A 11 -31.97 23.70 20.17
CA THR A 11 -31.23 23.43 21.40
C THR A 11 -29.85 22.79 21.14
N THR A 12 -29.73 21.88 20.17
CA THR A 12 -28.42 21.28 19.85
C THR A 12 -27.46 22.25 19.17
N CYS A 13 -27.94 23.11 18.27
CA CYS A 13 -27.10 24.15 17.64
C CYS A 13 -26.60 25.21 18.64
N THR A 14 -27.43 25.59 19.62
CA THR A 14 -27.08 26.58 20.64
C THR A 14 -26.10 26.04 21.68
N VAL A 15 -26.23 24.76 22.09
CA VAL A 15 -25.27 24.13 23.00
C VAL A 15 -23.91 23.92 22.34
N ALA A 16 -23.86 23.51 21.06
CA ALA A 16 -22.60 23.33 20.33
C ALA A 16 -21.84 24.66 20.15
N THR A 17 -22.55 25.75 19.85
CA THR A 17 -21.95 27.09 19.75
C THR A 17 -21.51 27.60 21.12
N ALA A 18 -22.33 27.47 22.17
CA ALA A 18 -21.95 27.86 23.52
C ALA A 18 -20.73 27.09 24.05
N ALA A 19 -20.62 25.79 23.78
CA ALA A 19 -19.45 24.99 24.14
C ALA A 19 -18.18 25.42 23.37
N PHE A 20 -18.31 25.75 22.08
CA PHE A 20 -17.19 26.23 21.27
C PHE A 20 -16.68 27.60 21.74
N PHE A 21 -17.58 28.54 22.01
CA PHE A 21 -17.21 29.87 22.50
C PHE A 21 -16.76 29.82 23.96
N GLY A 22 -17.38 28.99 24.80
CA GLY A 22 -16.97 28.76 26.18
C GLY A 22 -15.58 28.14 26.29
N GLY A 23 -15.28 27.16 25.41
CA GLY A 23 -13.94 26.57 25.29
C GLY A 23 -12.88 27.60 24.88
N LYS A 24 -13.15 28.40 23.84
CA LYS A 24 -12.25 29.49 23.41
C LYS A 24 -12.04 30.56 24.49
N TYR A 25 -13.09 30.91 25.23
CA TYR A 25 -13.03 31.88 26.31
C TYR A 25 -12.17 31.35 27.48
N TYR A 26 -12.42 30.11 27.89
CA TYR A 26 -11.63 29.45 28.93
C TYR A 26 -10.15 29.34 28.56
N GLU A 27 -9.86 28.93 27.32
CA GLU A 27 -8.49 28.81 26.82
C GLU A 27 -7.76 30.16 26.79
N ARG A 28 -8.43 31.25 26.37
CA ARG A 28 -7.83 32.60 26.35
C ARG A 28 -7.58 33.19 27.73
N HIS A 29 -8.41 32.86 28.72
CA HIS A 29 -8.36 33.50 30.03
C HIS A 29 -7.63 32.68 31.11
N ASN A 30 -7.43 31.37 30.91
CA ASN A 30 -6.79 30.49 31.91
C ASN A 30 -5.46 29.89 31.47
N LEU A 31 -4.90 30.27 30.31
CA LEU A 31 -3.55 29.84 29.95
C LEU A 31 -2.49 30.67 30.71
N PRO A 32 -1.64 30.04 31.55
CA PRO A 32 -0.47 30.71 32.10
C PRO A 32 0.46 31.15 30.96
N HIS A 33 1.14 32.29 31.14
CA HIS A 33 2.01 32.93 30.16
C HIS A 33 2.87 31.97 29.32
N ARG A 34 2.84 32.19 27.98
CA ARG A 34 3.75 31.68 26.94
C ARG A 34 4.30 30.27 27.18
N VAL A 35 3.55 29.26 26.75
CA VAL A 35 4.12 27.93 26.48
C VAL A 35 5.03 28.04 25.26
N ASN A 36 6.32 27.76 25.44
CA ASN A 36 7.29 27.74 24.34
C ASN A 36 7.10 26.45 23.52
N LEU A 37 6.28 26.52 22.48
CA LEU A 37 5.92 25.40 21.59
C LEU A 37 7.07 24.92 20.69
N SER A 38 8.25 25.55 20.74
CA SER A 38 9.41 25.20 19.91
C SER A 38 9.97 23.79 20.14
N TYR A 39 9.59 23.14 21.26
CA TYR A 39 10.06 21.80 21.62
C TYR A 39 9.11 20.67 21.25
N TYR A 40 7.93 20.96 20.70
CA TYR A 40 6.95 19.95 20.29
C TYR A 40 6.88 19.90 18.76
N PRO A 41 6.87 18.71 18.14
CA PRO A 41 6.61 18.58 16.71
C PRO A 41 5.15 18.99 16.43
N ALA A 42 4.93 20.27 16.16
CA ALA A 42 3.63 20.82 15.78
C ALA A 42 3.49 20.85 14.25
N LEU A 43 2.33 20.43 13.74
CA LEU A 43 1.97 20.63 12.34
C LEU A 43 1.78 22.14 12.07
N PRO A 44 2.24 22.68 10.93
CA PRO A 44 1.85 24.02 10.52
C PRO A 44 0.33 24.05 10.30
N VAL A 45 -0.35 24.96 11.02
CA VAL A 45 -1.80 25.16 10.89
C VAL A 45 -2.04 25.94 9.59
N PHE A 46 -2.33 25.24 8.50
CA PHE A 46 -2.81 25.86 7.28
C PHE A 46 -4.34 26.09 7.34
N GLY A 47 -4.77 27.26 6.90
CA GLY A 47 -6.14 27.76 7.00
C GLY A 47 -7.15 27.09 6.06
N THR A 48 -8.41 27.17 6.50
CA THR A 48 -9.69 26.87 5.81
C THR A 48 -9.74 25.65 4.90
N VAL A 49 -10.41 24.61 5.38
CA VAL A 49 -10.80 23.40 4.63
C VAL A 49 -11.93 23.75 3.67
N GLU A 50 -11.73 23.55 2.37
CA GLU A 50 -12.81 23.55 1.39
C GLU A 50 -13.26 22.09 1.19
N ALA A 51 -14.55 21.81 1.42
CA ALA A 51 -15.11 20.48 1.28
C ALA A 51 -15.20 20.11 -0.21
N ALA A 52 -14.61 18.98 -0.59
CA ALA A 52 -14.70 18.45 -1.95
C ALA A 52 -16.16 18.11 -2.29
N SER A 53 -16.62 18.59 -3.45
CA SER A 53 -17.92 18.26 -4.02
C SER A 53 -17.91 16.84 -4.62
N LEU A 54 -19.00 16.09 -4.42
CA LEU A 54 -19.21 14.75 -4.98
C LEU A 54 -19.61 14.88 -6.47
N ILE A 55 -18.87 14.21 -7.36
CA ILE A 55 -19.26 14.04 -8.76
C ILE A 55 -20.09 12.74 -8.87
N PRO A 56 -21.32 12.77 -9.42
CA PRO A 56 -22.09 11.55 -9.64
C PRO A 56 -21.50 10.73 -10.82
N SER A 57 -21.33 9.42 -10.63
CA SER A 57 -21.01 8.49 -11.72
C SER A 57 -22.30 7.92 -12.32
N GLU A 58 -22.48 8.09 -13.63
CA GLU A 58 -23.53 7.42 -14.40
C GLU A 58 -23.24 5.92 -14.50
N THR A 59 -24.22 5.10 -14.11
CA THR A 59 -24.11 3.64 -14.14
C THR A 59 -24.70 3.12 -15.45
N THR A 60 -23.86 2.68 -16.38
CA THR A 60 -24.30 1.85 -17.51
C THR A 60 -24.01 0.39 -17.19
N VAL A 61 -25.07 -0.41 -17.11
CA VAL A 61 -25.01 -1.85 -16.82
C VAL A 61 -24.69 -2.60 -18.11
N ALA A 62 -23.49 -3.21 -18.19
CA ALA A 62 -23.08 -4.10 -19.26
C ALA A 62 -23.02 -5.57 -18.78
N LYS A 63 -23.31 -6.51 -19.70
CA LYS A 63 -23.32 -7.99 -19.54
C LYS A 63 -21.95 -8.55 -19.06
N PRO A 64 -21.89 -9.77 -18.47
CA PRO A 64 -20.85 -10.14 -17.50
C PRO A 64 -19.57 -10.65 -18.18
N ASN A 65 -18.76 -9.75 -18.72
CA ASN A 65 -17.32 -9.96 -18.70
C ASN A 65 -16.83 -9.43 -17.35
N SER A 66 -16.37 -10.31 -16.46
CA SER A 66 -15.81 -9.88 -15.18
C SER A 66 -14.74 -8.82 -15.42
N SER A 67 -14.88 -7.66 -14.78
CA SER A 67 -13.90 -6.58 -14.92
C SER A 67 -12.53 -7.06 -14.44
N ARG A 68 -11.44 -6.54 -15.03
CA ARG A 68 -10.08 -6.95 -14.69
C ARG A 68 -9.78 -6.79 -13.19
N ILE A 69 -10.31 -5.76 -12.55
CA ILE A 69 -10.26 -5.59 -11.08
C ILE A 69 -10.88 -6.76 -10.34
N SER A 70 -12.07 -7.26 -10.74
CA SER A 70 -12.70 -8.42 -10.10
C SER A 70 -11.89 -9.70 -10.27
N GLN A 71 -11.15 -9.83 -11.37
CA GLN A 71 -10.24 -10.95 -11.58
C GLN A 71 -9.00 -10.86 -10.67
N ILE A 72 -8.44 -9.65 -10.50
CA ILE A 72 -7.28 -9.41 -9.62
C ILE A 72 -7.67 -9.63 -8.15
N MET A 73 -8.79 -9.05 -7.74
CA MET A 73 -9.27 -9.01 -6.35
C MET A 73 -10.19 -10.19 -6.02
N LYS A 74 -10.04 -11.32 -6.73
CA LYS A 74 -10.87 -12.54 -6.57
C LYS A 74 -11.03 -12.98 -5.12
N TYR A 75 -10.01 -12.78 -4.30
CA TYR A 75 -9.96 -13.24 -2.92
C TYR A 75 -10.14 -12.14 -1.87
N GLY A 76 -10.63 -10.97 -2.28
CA GLY A 76 -10.89 -9.86 -1.37
C GLY A 76 -9.85 -8.76 -1.43
N PHE A 77 -10.19 -7.64 -0.80
CA PHE A 77 -9.34 -6.46 -0.68
C PHE A 77 -8.67 -6.46 0.69
N PRO A 78 -7.33 -6.31 0.79
CA PRO A 78 -6.68 -6.26 2.09
C PRO A 78 -7.13 -5.10 2.99
N SER A 79 -7.49 -3.98 2.36
CA SER A 79 -8.21 -2.84 2.95
C SER A 79 -8.90 -2.04 1.85
N LEU A 80 -9.66 -1.01 2.19
CA LEU A 80 -10.38 -0.17 1.22
C LEU A 80 -9.92 1.29 1.22
N ASP A 81 -8.81 1.62 1.90
CA ASP A 81 -8.29 2.99 1.92
C ASP A 81 -7.73 3.36 0.53
N SER A 82 -8.25 4.44 -0.05
CA SER A 82 -7.67 5.10 -1.22
C SER A 82 -7.27 4.11 -2.34
N VAL A 83 -8.20 3.22 -2.70
CA VAL A 83 -7.98 2.19 -3.72
C VAL A 83 -7.96 2.82 -5.12
N ILE A 84 -6.96 2.45 -5.92
CA ILE A 84 -6.80 2.87 -7.30
C ILE A 84 -6.64 1.60 -8.15
N SER A 85 -7.46 1.48 -9.19
CA SER A 85 -7.35 0.39 -10.17
C SER A 85 -6.59 0.88 -11.39
N TYR A 86 -5.45 0.26 -11.68
CA TYR A 86 -4.81 0.36 -12.99
C TYR A 86 -5.33 -0.74 -13.92
N ASN A 87 -4.81 -0.83 -15.14
CA ASN A 87 -5.31 -1.82 -16.10
C ASN A 87 -4.96 -3.25 -15.70
N ASP A 88 -3.86 -3.48 -14.97
CA ASP A 88 -3.37 -4.85 -14.72
C ASP A 88 -2.89 -5.12 -13.28
N PHE A 89 -3.05 -4.14 -12.39
CA PHE A 89 -2.83 -4.28 -10.95
C PHE A 89 -3.72 -3.29 -10.18
N VAL A 90 -3.90 -3.53 -8.89
CA VAL A 90 -4.70 -2.69 -7.99
C VAL A 90 -3.81 -2.23 -6.85
N ILE A 91 -3.94 -0.99 -6.40
CA ILE A 91 -3.21 -0.47 -5.24
C ILE A 91 -4.18 0.13 -4.22
N SER A 92 -3.76 0.15 -2.96
CA SER A 92 -4.29 1.02 -1.91
C SER A 92 -3.19 1.99 -1.51
N TYR A 93 -3.44 3.30 -1.61
CA TYR A 93 -2.39 4.30 -1.45
C TYR A 93 -2.38 4.96 -0.05
N ASP A 94 -1.26 4.88 0.66
CA ASP A 94 -1.08 5.57 1.95
C ASP A 94 -0.71 7.03 1.72
N LYS A 95 -1.71 7.91 1.77
CA LYS A 95 -1.54 9.37 1.62
C LYS A 95 -0.59 9.97 2.67
N ARG A 96 -0.48 9.36 3.86
CA ARG A 96 0.38 9.84 4.95
C ARG A 96 1.83 9.44 4.70
N ASN A 97 2.09 8.22 4.23
CA ASN A 97 3.46 7.76 3.96
C ASN A 97 3.94 8.03 2.53
N ARG A 98 3.05 8.45 1.62
CA ARG A 98 3.34 8.71 0.20
C ARG A 98 3.84 7.48 -0.57
N VAL A 99 3.45 6.29 -0.12
CA VAL A 99 3.71 4.98 -0.74
C VAL A 99 2.42 4.15 -0.66
N ALA A 100 2.33 3.01 -1.36
CA ALA A 100 1.16 2.15 -1.20
C ALA A 100 1.11 1.47 0.17
N HIS A 101 -0.08 1.27 0.73
CA HIS A 101 -0.33 0.29 1.80
C HIS A 101 -0.09 -1.13 1.29
N TRP A 102 -0.61 -1.40 0.08
CA TRP A 102 -0.46 -2.66 -0.62
C TRP A 102 -0.73 -2.47 -2.11
N VAL A 103 -0.18 -3.39 -2.90
CA VAL A 103 -0.54 -3.61 -4.30
C VAL A 103 -0.94 -5.07 -4.47
N PHE A 104 -1.82 -5.34 -5.43
CA PHE A 104 -2.33 -6.66 -5.71
C PHE A 104 -2.24 -6.96 -7.20
N GLU A 105 -1.68 -8.12 -7.51
CA GLU A 105 -1.39 -8.59 -8.85
C GLU A 105 -2.02 -9.98 -9.06
N HIS A 106 -2.56 -10.21 -10.25
CA HIS A 106 -2.97 -11.55 -10.72
C HIS A 106 -2.16 -11.89 -11.97
N LEU A 107 -1.32 -12.91 -11.84
CA LEU A 107 -0.35 -13.33 -12.83
C LEU A 107 -0.74 -14.68 -13.41
N THR A 108 -0.65 -14.78 -14.73
CA THR A 108 -0.67 -16.02 -15.49
C THR A 108 0.65 -16.18 -16.23
N GLU A 109 0.93 -17.38 -16.75
CA GLU A 109 2.11 -17.61 -17.58
C GLU A 109 2.16 -16.66 -18.79
N GLU A 110 1.01 -16.40 -19.40
CA GLU A 110 0.88 -15.44 -20.49
C GLU A 110 1.26 -14.02 -20.06
N SER A 111 0.79 -13.57 -18.90
CA SER A 111 0.99 -12.18 -18.45
C SER A 111 2.45 -11.78 -18.21
N VAL A 112 3.28 -12.76 -17.81
CA VAL A 112 4.69 -12.56 -17.44
C VAL A 112 5.67 -12.97 -18.55
N ARG A 113 5.15 -13.60 -19.62
CA ARG A 113 5.93 -14.03 -20.79
C ARG A 113 6.54 -12.81 -21.48
N LYS A 114 7.73 -12.98 -22.06
CA LYS A 114 8.34 -11.92 -22.88
C LYS A 114 7.40 -11.59 -24.05
N ASN A 115 7.13 -10.31 -24.24
CA ASN A 115 6.40 -9.78 -25.37
C ASN A 115 7.30 -8.73 -26.04
N ASP A 116 7.60 -8.92 -27.33
CA ASP A 116 8.48 -8.02 -28.08
C ASP A 116 7.81 -6.66 -28.41
N GLU A 117 6.49 -6.57 -28.27
CA GLU A 117 5.74 -5.32 -28.38
C GLU A 117 5.82 -4.45 -27.13
N VAL A 118 6.29 -5.01 -26.01
CA VAL A 118 6.41 -4.32 -24.72
C VAL A 118 7.88 -3.98 -24.44
N ASP A 119 8.18 -2.69 -24.48
CA ASP A 119 9.52 -2.15 -24.27
C ASP A 119 9.57 -1.30 -22.99
N ARG A 120 10.15 -1.90 -21.94
CA ARG A 120 10.35 -1.25 -20.64
C ARG A 120 11.27 -0.03 -20.72
N SER A 121 12.15 0.07 -21.73
CA SER A 121 13.06 1.23 -21.86
C SER A 121 12.32 2.52 -22.21
N LYS A 122 11.08 2.41 -22.71
CA LYS A 122 10.19 3.56 -23.00
C LYS A 122 9.46 4.08 -21.77
N CYS A 123 9.50 3.34 -20.65
CA CYS A 123 8.80 3.73 -19.43
C CYS A 123 9.61 4.76 -18.64
N ASN A 124 8.92 5.78 -18.13
CA ASN A 124 9.51 6.82 -17.30
C ASN A 124 8.83 6.85 -15.94
N PHE A 125 9.61 7.05 -14.88
CA PHE A 125 9.04 7.30 -13.56
C PHE A 125 8.32 8.65 -13.55
N VAL A 126 7.02 8.61 -13.31
CA VAL A 126 6.16 9.81 -13.38
C VAL A 126 5.24 9.89 -12.17
N GLU A 127 4.92 11.12 -11.80
CA GLU A 127 3.95 11.40 -10.75
C GLU A 127 2.55 10.89 -11.14
N ASP A 128 1.83 10.27 -10.19
CA ASP A 128 0.42 9.95 -10.39
C ASP A 128 -0.45 11.21 -10.16
N LYS A 129 -1.00 11.75 -11.24
CA LYS A 129 -1.80 12.98 -11.21
C LYS A 129 -3.20 12.79 -10.63
N SER A 130 -3.68 11.54 -10.47
CA SER A 130 -4.95 11.26 -9.79
C SER A 130 -4.87 11.50 -8.28
N ILE A 131 -3.66 11.47 -7.72
CA ILE A 131 -3.40 11.70 -6.29
C ILE A 131 -3.25 13.20 -6.04
N HIS A 132 -3.97 13.71 -5.03
CA HIS A 132 -3.90 15.12 -4.64
C HIS A 132 -2.45 15.54 -4.33
N PRO A 133 -1.98 16.73 -4.77
CA PRO A 133 -0.59 17.16 -4.63
C PRO A 133 0.01 17.05 -3.22
N TYR A 134 -0.78 17.27 -2.16
CA TYR A 134 -0.31 17.15 -0.75
C TYR A 134 0.19 15.74 -0.39
N PHE A 135 -0.28 14.73 -1.10
CA PHE A 135 -0.03 13.33 -0.80
C PHE A 135 0.80 12.67 -1.90
N ARG A 136 1.31 13.45 -2.85
CA ARG A 136 2.04 12.92 -3.99
C ARG A 136 3.53 12.86 -3.70
N SER A 137 4.15 11.74 -4.01
CA SER A 137 5.61 11.63 -4.13
C SER A 137 6.09 12.12 -5.49
N TYR A 138 7.26 12.74 -5.53
CA TYR A 138 7.89 13.29 -6.73
C TYR A 138 9.25 12.66 -6.97
N ASN A 139 9.73 12.71 -8.22
CA ASN A 139 11.07 12.23 -8.55
C ASN A 139 12.18 12.95 -7.77
N SER A 140 11.94 14.21 -7.39
CA SER A 140 12.84 15.00 -6.54
C SER A 140 13.01 14.43 -5.14
N ASP A 141 12.00 13.73 -4.60
CA ASP A 141 12.08 13.16 -3.25
C ASP A 141 13.07 11.98 -3.20
N TYR A 142 13.13 11.21 -4.29
CA TYR A 142 14.04 10.08 -4.45
C TYR A 142 15.44 10.48 -4.92
N LYS A 143 15.58 11.61 -5.62
CA LYS A 143 16.84 12.05 -6.21
C LYS A 143 17.89 12.28 -5.14
N ARG A 144 19.00 11.53 -5.20
CA ARG A 144 20.12 11.58 -4.23
C ARG A 144 19.72 11.25 -2.79
N SER A 145 18.59 10.57 -2.59
CA SER A 145 18.16 10.10 -1.26
C SER A 145 18.99 8.93 -0.72
N GLY A 146 19.73 8.23 -1.59
CA GLY A 146 20.36 6.94 -1.26
C GLY A 146 19.49 5.72 -1.57
N TYR A 147 18.21 5.93 -1.91
CA TYR A 147 17.26 4.88 -2.22
C TYR A 147 16.87 4.87 -3.71
N ASP A 148 16.56 3.67 -4.20
CA ASP A 148 15.89 3.48 -5.47
C ASP A 148 14.38 3.75 -5.36
N ARG A 149 13.77 4.08 -6.51
CA ARG A 149 12.32 3.98 -6.71
C ARG A 149 11.96 2.50 -6.89
N GLY A 150 11.76 1.81 -5.78
CA GLY A 150 11.47 0.38 -5.75
C GLY A 150 10.00 0.11 -6.09
N HIS A 151 9.76 -0.72 -7.10
CA HIS A 151 8.40 -1.08 -7.51
C HIS A 151 7.79 -2.03 -6.47
N LEU A 152 6.50 -1.86 -6.17
CA LEU A 152 5.71 -2.87 -5.44
C LEU A 152 5.09 -3.87 -6.43
N ALA A 153 4.36 -3.36 -7.43
CA ALA A 153 3.92 -4.14 -8.59
C ALA A 153 5.01 -4.06 -9.66
N ALA A 154 5.70 -5.17 -9.88
CA ALA A 154 6.96 -5.15 -10.63
C ALA A 154 6.69 -5.05 -12.13
N ALA A 155 7.39 -4.15 -12.85
CA ALA A 155 7.28 -4.00 -14.30
C ALA A 155 7.38 -5.34 -15.08
N GLY A 156 8.19 -6.28 -14.58
CA GLY A 156 8.36 -7.61 -15.18
C GLY A 156 7.12 -8.52 -15.14
N ASN A 157 6.09 -8.14 -14.38
CA ASN A 157 4.86 -8.90 -14.18
C ASN A 157 3.76 -8.50 -15.19
N HIS A 158 3.91 -7.36 -15.87
CA HIS A 158 2.85 -6.70 -16.64
C HIS A 158 3.26 -6.53 -18.12
N LYS A 159 3.44 -7.65 -18.83
CA LYS A 159 4.03 -7.66 -20.20
C LYS A 159 3.03 -7.89 -21.32
N THR A 160 1.73 -7.92 -21.04
CA THR A 160 0.71 -8.12 -22.06
C THR A 160 0.51 -6.88 -22.94
N CYS A 161 0.73 -5.68 -22.40
CA CYS A 161 0.53 -4.42 -23.10
C CYS A 161 1.54 -3.37 -22.61
N GLN A 162 2.00 -2.51 -23.52
CA GLN A 162 2.91 -1.41 -23.21
C GLN A 162 2.33 -0.49 -22.12
N LYS A 163 1.03 -0.21 -22.17
CA LYS A 163 0.35 0.60 -21.15
C LYS A 163 0.39 -0.05 -19.76
N HIS A 164 0.29 -1.38 -19.68
CA HIS A 164 0.30 -2.07 -18.39
C HIS A 164 1.66 -1.91 -17.70
N VAL A 165 2.76 -2.07 -18.43
CA VAL A 165 4.10 -1.84 -17.86
C VAL A 165 4.33 -0.37 -17.53
N GLU A 166 3.86 0.57 -18.35
CA GLU A 166 4.00 2.02 -18.08
C GLU A 166 3.32 2.44 -16.78
N GLU A 167 2.13 1.91 -16.49
CA GLU A 167 1.41 2.21 -15.24
C GLU A 167 2.17 1.75 -13.99
N THR A 168 3.04 0.74 -14.11
CA THR A 168 3.89 0.33 -12.98
C THR A 168 4.93 1.38 -12.61
N PHE A 169 5.25 2.33 -13.50
CA PHE A 169 6.22 3.40 -13.25
C PHE A 169 5.61 4.65 -12.59
N TYR A 170 4.32 4.64 -12.27
CA TYR A 170 3.76 5.68 -11.42
C TYR A 170 4.43 5.66 -10.04
N LEU A 171 4.77 6.85 -9.54
CA LEU A 171 5.40 6.97 -8.22
C LEU A 171 4.49 6.52 -7.07
N SER A 172 3.18 6.40 -7.30
CA SER A 172 2.22 5.79 -6.36
C SER A 172 2.49 4.30 -6.10
N ASN A 173 3.11 3.60 -7.05
CA ASN A 173 3.57 2.21 -6.96
C ASN A 173 5.01 2.08 -6.42
N MET A 174 5.63 3.19 -6.02
CA MET A 174 7.01 3.20 -5.54
C MET A 174 7.07 3.25 -4.01
N ALA A 175 8.09 2.61 -3.48
CA ALA A 175 8.59 2.88 -2.14
C ALA A 175 10.12 3.02 -2.17
N PRO A 176 10.72 3.82 -1.27
CA PRO A 176 12.17 3.89 -1.13
C PRO A 176 12.75 2.53 -0.76
N GLN A 177 13.57 1.97 -1.64
CA GLN A 177 14.23 0.69 -1.42
C GLN A 177 15.75 0.84 -1.50
N VAL A 178 16.48 0.11 -0.65
CA VAL A 178 17.94 -0.02 -0.79
C VAL A 178 18.25 -0.59 -2.17
N GLY A 179 19.17 0.04 -2.90
CA GLY A 179 19.46 -0.32 -4.28
C GLY A 179 20.22 -1.64 -4.40
N LYS A 180 21.55 -1.57 -4.25
CA LYS A 180 22.45 -2.74 -4.30
C LYS A 180 22.24 -3.62 -3.06
N GLY A 181 22.15 -4.93 -3.25
CA GLY A 181 21.88 -5.93 -2.23
C GLY A 181 20.40 -6.13 -1.91
N PHE A 182 19.50 -5.27 -2.42
CA PHE A 182 18.05 -5.40 -2.17
C PHE A 182 17.22 -5.23 -3.44
N ASN A 183 16.75 -4.03 -3.80
CA ASN A 183 15.88 -3.78 -4.95
C ASN A 183 16.42 -4.42 -6.25
N ARG A 184 17.72 -4.22 -6.51
CA ARG A 184 18.35 -4.67 -7.76
C ARG A 184 18.69 -6.16 -7.75
N ASP A 185 18.77 -6.76 -6.56
CA ASP A 185 19.34 -8.08 -6.30
C ASP A 185 18.34 -8.99 -5.55
N SER A 186 18.40 -9.09 -4.22
CA SER A 186 17.61 -10.02 -3.41
C SER A 186 16.09 -9.86 -3.55
N TRP A 187 15.56 -8.63 -3.64
CA TRP A 187 14.13 -8.38 -3.88
C TRP A 187 13.71 -8.83 -5.28
N ASN A 188 14.51 -8.49 -6.30
CA ASN A 188 14.31 -8.94 -7.68
C ASN A 188 14.43 -10.48 -7.82
N ARG A 189 15.24 -11.16 -6.99
CA ARG A 189 15.26 -12.63 -6.91
C ARG A 189 13.90 -13.18 -6.46
N LEU A 190 13.29 -12.57 -5.44
CA LEU A 190 11.94 -12.94 -5.00
C LEU A 190 10.90 -12.67 -6.10
N GLU A 191 10.96 -11.53 -6.78
CA GLU A 191 10.06 -11.23 -7.90
C GLU A 191 10.20 -12.23 -9.06
N LYS A 192 11.43 -12.59 -9.43
CA LYS A 192 11.71 -13.63 -10.45
C LYS A 192 11.14 -14.98 -10.02
N TYR A 193 11.25 -15.33 -8.74
CA TYR A 193 10.68 -16.55 -8.20
C TYR A 193 9.15 -16.54 -8.28
N VAL A 194 8.48 -15.47 -7.86
CA VAL A 194 7.01 -15.34 -7.96
C VAL A 194 6.54 -15.47 -9.42
N ARG A 195 7.24 -14.86 -10.39
CA ARG A 195 6.93 -15.07 -11.81
C ARG A 195 7.14 -16.51 -12.25
N LYS A 196 8.14 -17.21 -11.74
CA LYS A 196 8.39 -18.62 -12.09
C LYS A 196 7.26 -19.54 -11.61
N LEU A 197 6.57 -19.18 -10.52
CA LEU A 197 5.43 -19.94 -10.00
C LEU A 197 4.28 -20.08 -11.01
N THR A 198 4.15 -19.18 -12.00
CA THR A 198 3.12 -19.30 -13.05
C THR A 198 3.34 -20.51 -13.96
N ARG A 199 4.51 -21.16 -13.92
CA ARG A 199 4.76 -22.44 -14.61
C ARG A 199 4.22 -23.65 -13.85
N THR A 200 3.95 -23.47 -12.56
CA THR A 200 3.40 -24.50 -11.67
C THR A 200 1.91 -24.32 -11.47
N TYR A 201 1.48 -23.07 -11.28
CA TYR A 201 0.09 -22.69 -11.03
C TYR A 201 -0.48 -21.92 -12.22
N PRO A 202 -1.67 -22.28 -12.74
CA PRO A 202 -2.31 -21.51 -13.81
C PRO A 202 -2.55 -20.04 -13.45
N ASN A 203 -2.89 -19.77 -12.19
CA ASN A 203 -3.10 -18.42 -11.66
C ASN A 203 -2.26 -18.24 -10.39
N VAL A 204 -1.54 -17.11 -10.32
CA VAL A 204 -0.76 -16.69 -9.16
C VAL A 204 -1.23 -15.31 -8.72
N TYR A 205 -1.66 -15.20 -7.48
CA TYR A 205 -2.10 -13.96 -6.86
C TYR A 205 -1.02 -13.47 -5.91
N CYS A 206 -0.58 -12.22 -6.04
CA CYS A 206 0.50 -11.66 -5.23
C CYS A 206 0.08 -10.33 -4.63
N CYS A 207 0.08 -10.24 -3.30
CA CYS A 207 -0.03 -8.99 -2.58
C CYS A 207 1.36 -8.55 -2.09
N THR A 208 1.75 -7.32 -2.40
CA THR A 208 3.05 -6.75 -2.02
C THR A 208 2.84 -5.45 -1.27
N GLY A 209 3.62 -5.20 -0.21
CA GLY A 209 3.53 -3.93 0.50
C GLY A 209 4.69 -3.66 1.46
N PRO A 210 4.78 -2.41 1.96
CA PRO A 210 5.75 -2.02 2.98
C PRO A 210 5.33 -2.43 4.39
N LEU A 211 6.31 -2.52 5.31
CA LEU A 211 6.10 -2.67 6.75
C LEU A 211 6.99 -1.70 7.54
N TYR A 212 6.47 -1.28 8.69
CA TYR A 212 7.14 -0.41 9.65
C TYR A 212 7.24 -1.13 11.00
N LEU A 213 8.21 -2.04 11.12
CA LEU A 213 8.31 -2.96 12.23
C LEU A 213 9.00 -2.32 13.46
N PRO A 214 8.54 -2.61 14.68
CA PRO A 214 9.14 -2.06 15.88
C PRO A 214 10.46 -2.77 16.22
N GLN A 215 11.40 -2.03 16.78
CA GLN A 215 12.65 -2.56 17.32
C GLN A 215 12.79 -2.20 18.79
N ARG A 216 13.44 -3.09 19.56
CA ARG A 216 13.71 -2.86 20.98
C ARG A 216 14.95 -2.00 21.12
N GLU A 217 14.83 -0.89 21.84
CA GLU A 217 15.97 -0.04 22.18
C GLU A 217 16.62 -0.44 23.52
N HIS A 218 17.79 0.14 23.83
CA HIS A 218 18.56 -0.13 25.05
C HIS A 218 17.78 0.11 26.36
N ASN A 219 16.76 0.99 26.31
CA ASN A 219 15.87 1.27 27.44
C ASN A 219 14.78 0.18 27.65
N GLY A 220 14.80 -0.89 26.86
CA GLY A 220 13.89 -2.02 26.95
C GLY A 220 12.51 -1.80 26.33
N LYS A 221 12.21 -0.61 25.79
CA LYS A 221 10.95 -0.27 25.12
C LYS A 221 11.03 -0.54 23.61
N MET A 222 9.87 -0.68 22.98
CA MET A 222 9.72 -0.89 21.53
C MET A 222 9.41 0.43 20.83
N TYR A 223 10.09 0.69 19.72
CA TYR A 223 9.89 1.88 18.90
C TYR A 223 9.79 1.51 17.43
N VAL A 224 8.89 2.18 16.70
CA VAL A 224 8.90 2.18 15.25
C VAL A 224 9.68 3.42 14.80
N ARG A 225 10.78 3.23 14.09
CA ARG A 225 11.62 4.31 13.56
C ARG A 225 11.91 4.03 12.10
N TYR A 226 11.73 5.04 11.27
CA TYR A 226 12.01 4.98 9.85
C TYR A 226 12.37 6.37 9.34
N GLU A 227 13.16 6.42 8.26
CA GLU A 227 13.52 7.66 7.58
C GLU A 227 12.35 8.17 6.72
N VAL A 228 12.26 9.48 6.52
CA VAL A 228 11.44 10.08 5.47
C VAL A 228 12.34 10.89 4.54
N ILE A 229 12.13 10.76 3.23
CA ILE A 229 12.97 11.41 2.21
C ILE A 229 12.21 12.48 1.44
N GLY A 230 12.95 13.48 0.96
CA GLY A 230 12.40 14.55 0.13
C GLY A 230 11.52 15.56 0.87
N ALA A 231 11.02 16.55 0.13
CA ALA A 231 10.17 17.60 0.69
C ALA A 231 8.75 17.08 1.00
N SER A 232 8.32 16.02 0.31
CA SER A 232 7.04 15.35 0.58
C SER A 232 7.09 14.39 1.77
N HIS A 233 8.26 14.18 2.39
CA HIS A 233 8.48 13.24 3.48
C HIS A 233 8.00 11.81 3.15
N VAL A 234 8.46 11.27 2.02
CA VAL A 234 8.13 9.90 1.59
C VAL A 234 8.77 8.91 2.57
N ALA A 235 7.97 8.04 3.18
CA ALA A 235 8.45 7.11 4.18
C ALA A 235 9.33 6.03 3.56
N VAL A 236 10.46 5.72 4.21
CA VAL A 236 11.33 4.59 3.88
C VAL A 236 10.90 3.38 4.72
N PRO A 237 10.29 2.34 4.13
CA PRO A 237 9.84 1.18 4.88
C PRO A 237 11.01 0.44 5.53
N THR A 238 10.78 -0.11 6.72
CA THR A 238 11.78 -0.96 7.38
C THR A 238 11.93 -2.31 6.71
N HIS A 239 10.83 -2.84 6.18
CA HIS A 239 10.73 -4.15 5.54
C HIS A 239 9.69 -4.09 4.41
N PHE A 240 9.68 -5.10 3.58
CA PHE A 240 8.63 -5.36 2.59
C PHE A 240 8.13 -6.79 2.73
N TYR A 241 6.87 -7.01 2.38
CA TYR A 241 6.29 -8.34 2.30
C TYR A 241 5.84 -8.70 0.89
N LYS A 242 5.78 -10.01 0.63
CA LYS A 242 4.93 -10.59 -0.42
C LYS A 242 4.12 -11.73 0.18
N ILE A 243 2.82 -11.75 -0.08
CA ILE A 243 1.96 -12.91 0.14
C ILE A 243 1.48 -13.39 -1.21
N VAL A 244 1.74 -14.66 -1.50
CA VAL A 244 1.54 -15.27 -2.80
C VAL A 244 0.62 -16.46 -2.64
N VAL A 245 -0.40 -16.57 -3.49
CA VAL A 245 -1.30 -17.73 -3.57
C VAL A 245 -1.29 -18.27 -4.99
N GLY A 246 -0.89 -19.52 -5.14
CA GLY A 246 -1.01 -20.27 -6.38
C GLY A 246 -2.28 -21.12 -6.38
N GLU A 247 -3.05 -21.06 -7.46
CA GLU A 247 -4.14 -22.01 -7.71
C GLU A 247 -3.57 -23.28 -8.33
N THR A 248 -3.81 -24.44 -7.72
CA THR A 248 -3.46 -25.73 -8.33
C THR A 248 -4.49 -26.14 -9.38
N LYS A 249 -4.13 -27.08 -10.26
CA LYS A 249 -5.02 -27.55 -11.35
C LYS A 249 -6.31 -28.21 -10.84
N ASP A 250 -6.28 -28.77 -9.63
CA ASP A 250 -7.40 -29.37 -8.91
C ASP A 250 -8.20 -28.36 -8.06
N GLY A 251 -7.89 -27.06 -8.13
CA GLY A 251 -8.66 -25.98 -7.50
C GLY A 251 -8.34 -25.70 -6.03
N ASN A 252 -7.30 -26.36 -5.50
CA ASN A 252 -6.71 -26.08 -4.19
C ASN A 252 -5.79 -24.86 -4.25
N LEU A 253 -5.44 -24.33 -3.08
CA LEU A 253 -4.61 -23.15 -2.94
C LEU A 253 -3.34 -23.50 -2.16
N GLU A 254 -2.21 -23.02 -2.65
CA GLU A 254 -0.92 -23.08 -1.96
C GLU A 254 -0.42 -21.65 -1.72
N MET A 255 -0.11 -21.33 -0.48
CA MET A 255 0.28 -19.99 -0.05
C MET A 255 1.75 -19.94 0.35
N GLU A 256 2.41 -18.85 0.00
CA GLU A 256 3.75 -18.51 0.50
C GLU A 256 3.76 -17.05 0.99
N SER A 257 4.47 -16.79 2.08
CA SER A 257 4.55 -15.46 2.68
C SER A 257 5.98 -15.13 3.06
N TYR A 258 6.45 -13.95 2.64
CA TYR A 258 7.82 -13.49 2.80
C TYR A 258 7.85 -12.12 3.46
N VAL A 259 8.83 -11.90 4.35
CA VAL A 259 9.18 -10.57 4.88
C VAL A 259 10.68 -10.37 4.75
N MET A 260 11.08 -9.33 4.01
CA MET A 260 12.48 -9.00 3.78
C MET A 260 12.83 -7.61 4.32
N PRO A 261 13.94 -7.45 5.04
CA PRO A 261 14.38 -6.14 5.53
C PRO A 261 14.84 -5.25 4.37
N ASN A 262 14.52 -3.96 4.44
CA ASN A 262 14.96 -2.95 3.47
C ASN A 262 16.42 -2.55 3.72
N THR A 263 17.32 -3.50 3.53
CA THR A 263 18.77 -3.38 3.73
C THR A 263 19.50 -4.23 2.71
N ALA A 264 20.81 -4.04 2.53
CA ALA A 264 21.60 -4.92 1.70
C ALA A 264 21.59 -6.35 2.27
N ILE A 265 21.22 -7.32 1.43
CA ILE A 265 21.17 -8.75 1.76
C ILE A 265 22.20 -9.47 0.90
N ASP A 266 22.98 -10.36 1.52
CA ASP A 266 23.94 -11.21 0.82
C ASP A 266 23.23 -12.16 -0.16
N ASP A 267 23.74 -12.26 -1.38
CA ASP A 267 23.13 -13.03 -2.47
C ASP A 267 23.02 -14.54 -2.15
N ASN A 268 23.83 -15.05 -1.22
CA ASN A 268 23.80 -16.45 -0.81
C ASN A 268 22.65 -16.77 0.17
N VAL A 269 22.00 -15.77 0.77
CA VAL A 269 20.86 -16.00 1.66
C VAL A 269 19.69 -16.55 0.85
N PRO A 270 19.16 -17.75 1.16
CA PRO A 270 18.07 -18.34 0.41
C PRO A 270 16.74 -17.62 0.71
N LEU A 271 15.85 -17.55 -0.29
CA LEU A 271 14.54 -16.89 -0.12
C LEU A 271 13.69 -17.51 1.00
N THR A 272 13.87 -18.81 1.27
CA THR A 272 13.20 -19.53 2.35
C THR A 272 13.55 -18.99 3.74
N SER A 273 14.71 -18.35 3.92
CA SER A 273 15.06 -17.68 5.18
C SER A 273 14.16 -16.49 5.52
N PHE A 274 13.43 -15.96 4.53
CA PHE A 274 12.50 -14.85 4.71
C PHE A 274 11.04 -15.31 4.81
N GLN A 275 10.78 -16.61 4.78
CA GLN A 275 9.42 -17.13 4.93
C GLN A 275 8.92 -16.92 6.35
N VAL A 276 7.72 -16.35 6.47
CA VAL A 276 7.03 -16.13 7.73
C VAL A 276 5.61 -16.70 7.66
N ALA A 277 4.98 -16.91 8.81
CA ALA A 277 3.57 -17.26 8.81
C ALA A 277 2.73 -16.07 8.31
N PRO A 278 1.68 -16.29 7.49
CA PRO A 278 0.88 -15.20 6.92
C PRO A 278 0.29 -14.24 7.97
N ASP A 279 -0.09 -14.77 9.13
CA ASP A 279 -0.65 -13.99 10.23
C ASP A 279 0.36 -13.01 10.86
N VAL A 280 1.66 -13.26 10.73
CA VAL A 280 2.70 -12.30 11.11
C VAL A 280 2.61 -11.06 10.21
N VAL A 281 2.42 -11.26 8.91
CA VAL A 281 2.27 -10.15 7.95
C VAL A 281 0.96 -9.42 8.19
N GLU A 282 -0.15 -10.13 8.41
CA GLU A 282 -1.46 -9.53 8.71
C GLU A 282 -1.39 -8.62 9.94
N ARG A 283 -0.83 -9.12 11.05
CA ARG A 283 -0.68 -8.34 12.28
C ARG A 283 0.24 -7.14 12.11
N ALA A 284 1.33 -7.29 11.35
CA ALA A 284 2.30 -6.22 11.15
C ALA A 284 1.81 -5.14 10.18
N ALA A 285 1.04 -5.52 9.15
CA ALA A 285 0.50 -4.59 8.15
C ALA A 285 -0.82 -3.95 8.60
N GLY A 286 -1.55 -4.58 9.53
CA GLY A 286 -2.92 -4.18 9.86
C GLY A 286 -3.90 -4.49 8.73
N LEU A 287 -3.65 -5.57 7.99
CA LEU A 287 -4.41 -6.00 6.82
C LEU A 287 -4.80 -7.47 6.98
N LEU A 288 -5.86 -7.90 6.29
CA LEU A 288 -6.20 -9.31 6.14
C LEU A 288 -5.98 -9.71 4.69
N PHE A 289 -5.35 -10.86 4.44
CA PHE A 289 -5.10 -11.29 3.07
C PHE A 289 -5.87 -12.57 2.79
N PHE A 290 -6.58 -12.61 1.66
CA PHE A 290 -7.35 -13.79 1.26
C PHE A 290 -8.43 -14.18 2.29
N ASP A 291 -9.05 -13.18 2.93
CA ASP A 291 -10.05 -13.34 3.99
C ASP A 291 -11.32 -14.08 3.53
N ASN A 292 -11.66 -13.97 2.25
CA ASN A 292 -12.79 -14.64 1.61
C ASN A 292 -12.49 -16.09 1.20
N VAL A 293 -11.30 -16.61 1.52
CA VAL A 293 -10.92 -17.99 1.23
C VAL A 293 -11.28 -18.87 2.42
N ALA A 294 -12.13 -19.88 2.17
CA ALA A 294 -12.38 -20.92 3.17
C ALA A 294 -11.07 -21.65 3.49
N LYS A 295 -10.71 -21.74 4.79
CA LYS A 295 -9.41 -22.26 5.25
C LYS A 295 -9.09 -23.67 4.72
N ASN A 296 -10.11 -24.50 4.52
CA ASN A 296 -9.97 -25.84 3.96
C ASN A 296 -9.52 -25.87 2.49
N ARG A 297 -9.51 -24.74 1.78
CA ARG A 297 -9.00 -24.64 0.40
C ARG A 297 -7.50 -24.41 0.34
N ILE A 298 -6.91 -23.87 1.41
CA ILE A 298 -5.46 -23.69 1.51
C ILE A 298 -4.91 -25.02 2.01
N HIS A 299 -4.16 -25.72 1.17
CA HIS A 299 -3.62 -27.05 1.49
C HIS A 299 -2.14 -27.01 1.88
N LYS A 300 -1.43 -25.95 1.49
CA LYS A 300 -0.05 -25.72 1.90
C LYS A 300 0.19 -24.25 2.24
N ILE A 301 0.99 -24.03 3.28
CA ILE A 301 1.55 -22.72 3.63
C ILE A 301 3.06 -22.89 3.77
N ASN A 302 3.83 -22.11 2.99
CA ASN A 302 5.31 -22.17 2.96
C ASN A 302 5.83 -23.61 2.76
N GLY A 303 5.23 -24.34 1.82
CA GLY A 303 5.57 -25.74 1.50
C GLY A 303 5.13 -26.79 2.52
N LYS A 304 4.53 -26.40 3.66
CA LYS A 304 4.03 -27.33 4.69
C LYS A 304 2.53 -27.54 4.52
N LYS A 305 2.07 -28.79 4.63
CA LYS A 305 0.63 -29.10 4.63
C LYS A 305 -0.05 -28.46 5.85
N THR A 306 -1.25 -27.93 5.63
CA THR A 306 -2.12 -27.34 6.65
C THR A 306 -3.09 -28.34 7.25
#